data_AF-D3PDV4-F1
#
_entry.id   AF-D3PDV4-F1
#
_cell.length_a   1.000
_cell.length_b   1.000
_cell.length_c   1.000
_cell.angle_alpha   90.00
_cell.angle_beta   90.00
_cell.angle_gamma   90.00
#
_symmetry.space_group_name_H-M   'P 1'
#
loop_
_entity.id
_entity.type
_entity.pdbx_description
1 polymer ?
#
loop_
_entity_poly.entity_id
_entity_poly.type
_entity_poly.pdbx_seq_one_letter_code
_entity_poly.pdbx_strand_id
1 'polypeptide(L)'
;MVYVIILITIVYLFIRFVLTGTLNFNYSGLEILSYLLFSPIIEELFFRGFLQRELKRKNFFSKLIIKNKYLFISNANIFVSLLFGLSHLIYNNIIHSVLVIIPSLILGMIYDKYENVIMCILLHAFFNLNIFIG
;
A
#
# COMPACT_ATOMS: atom_id res chain seq x y z
N MET A 1 -13.62 4.18 -7.81
CA MET A 1 -12.83 3.56 -6.72
C MET A 1 -11.38 4.00 -6.80
N VAL A 2 -10.59 3.56 -7.79
CA VAL A 2 -9.17 3.96 -7.91
C VAL A 2 -8.99 5.47 -8.00
N TYR A 3 -9.73 6.16 -8.87
CA TYR A 3 -9.69 7.64 -8.95
C TYR A 3 -10.05 8.34 -7.65
N VAL A 4 -10.95 7.76 -6.84
CA VAL A 4 -11.33 8.30 -5.54
C VAL A 4 -10.18 8.14 -4.54
N ILE A 5 -9.51 6.97 -4.54
CA ILE A 5 -8.31 6.74 -3.72
C ILE A 5 -7.21 7.73 -4.11
N ILE A 6 -6.93 7.88 -5.41
CA ILE A 6 -5.94 8.84 -5.91
C ILE A 6 -6.30 10.26 -5.46
N LEU A 7 -7.56 10.68 -5.64
CA LEU A 7 -8.02 12.00 -5.22
C LEU A 7 -7.85 12.22 -3.72
N ILE A 8 -8.25 11.25 -2.88
CA ILE A 8 -8.09 11.31 -1.43
C ILE A 8 -6.60 11.44 -1.07
N THR A 9 -5.73 10.65 -1.69
CA THR A 9 -4.29 10.72 -1.46
C THR A 9 -3.72 12.06 -1.89
N ILE A 10 -4.11 12.61 -3.05
CA ILE A 10 -3.70 13.95 -3.49
C ILE A 10 -4.12 15.01 -2.47
N VAL A 11 -5.38 14.98 -2.04
CA VAL A 11 -5.91 15.92 -1.05
C VAL A 11 -5.15 15.80 0.27
N TYR A 12 -4.87 14.57 0.73
CA TYR A 12 -4.06 14.32 1.92
C TYR A 12 -2.63 14.87 1.79
N LEU A 13 -1.93 14.58 0.68
CA LEU A 13 -0.58 15.08 0.42
C LEU A 13 -0.55 16.61 0.35
N PHE A 14 -1.56 17.22 -0.29
CA PHE A 14 -1.71 18.66 -0.39
C PHE A 14 -1.92 19.30 1.00
N ILE A 15 -2.85 18.77 1.79
CA ILE A 15 -3.09 19.25 3.16
C ILE A 15 -1.80 19.14 3.99
N ARG A 16 -1.11 17.99 3.92
CA ARG A 16 0.13 17.78 4.66
C ARG A 16 1.21 18.78 4.24
N PHE A 17 1.36 19.01 2.93
CA PHE A 17 2.28 20.02 2.41
C PHE A 17 1.93 21.44 2.88
N VAL A 18 0.64 21.82 2.90
CA VAL A 18 0.20 23.13 3.41
C VAL A 18 0.48 23.26 4.91
N LEU A 19 0.34 22.19 5.69
CA LEU A 19 0.55 22.20 7.13
C LEU A 19 2.04 22.20 7.53
N THR A 20 2.90 21.49 6.81
CA THR A 20 4.35 21.44 7.12
C THR A 20 5.15 22.52 6.39
N GLY A 21 4.69 22.93 5.21
CA GLY A 21 5.34 23.96 4.37
C GLY A 21 6.64 23.51 3.71
N THR A 22 6.96 22.22 3.77
CA THR A 22 8.32 21.70 3.53
C THR A 22 8.30 20.43 2.66
N LEU A 23 9.17 20.45 1.65
CA LEU A 23 9.62 19.25 0.95
C LEU A 23 11.01 18.89 1.47
N ASN A 24 11.19 17.63 1.85
CA ASN A 24 12.46 17.12 2.33
C ASN A 24 13.29 16.67 1.13
N PHE A 25 14.26 17.50 0.74
CA PHE A 25 15.20 17.20 -0.34
C PHE A 25 16.50 16.54 0.13
N ASN A 26 16.59 16.16 1.42
CA ASN A 26 17.76 15.52 2.02
C ASN A 26 17.86 14.01 1.68
N TYR A 27 17.44 13.61 0.47
CA TYR A 27 17.52 12.24 -0.01
C TYR A 27 18.46 12.18 -1.21
N SER A 28 19.37 11.21 -1.17
CA SER A 28 20.17 10.81 -2.32
C SER A 28 19.28 10.23 -3.43
N GLY A 29 19.77 10.24 -4.67
CA GLY A 29 19.05 9.63 -5.79
C GLY A 29 18.76 8.14 -5.57
N LEU A 30 19.64 7.42 -4.87
CA LEU A 30 19.43 6.01 -4.55
C LEU A 30 18.29 5.81 -3.55
N GLU A 31 18.14 6.68 -2.55
CA GLU A 31 17.03 6.62 -1.59
C GLU A 31 15.69 6.92 -2.29
N ILE A 32 15.67 7.91 -3.18
CA ILE A 32 14.48 8.22 -3.99
C ILE A 32 14.07 7.00 -4.84
N LEU A 33 15.03 6.37 -5.54
CA LEU A 33 14.77 5.14 -6.30
C LEU A 33 14.34 3.99 -5.40
N SER A 34 14.87 3.90 -4.19
CA SER A 34 14.51 2.87 -3.23
C SER A 34 13.05 2.99 -2.80
N TYR A 35 12.61 4.19 -2.41
CA TYR A 35 11.24 4.44 -1.98
C TYR A 35 10.20 4.42 -3.11
N LEU A 36 10.55 4.86 -4.32
CA LEU A 36 9.59 5.00 -5.42
C LEU A 36 9.59 3.85 -6.42
N LEU A 37 10.65 3.03 -6.45
CA LEU A 37 10.77 1.91 -7.39
C LEU A 37 11.08 0.60 -6.66
N PHE A 38 12.26 0.48 -6.04
CA PHE A 38 12.73 -0.82 -5.58
C PHE A 38 11.86 -1.43 -4.48
N SER A 39 11.55 -0.68 -3.42
CA SER A 39 10.69 -1.16 -2.33
C SER A 39 9.28 -1.50 -2.83
N PRO A 40 8.54 -0.59 -3.52
CA PRO A 40 7.21 -0.92 -4.04
C PRO A 40 7.18 -2.15 -4.96
N ILE A 41 8.18 -2.31 -5.82
CA ILE A 41 8.29 -3.47 -6.71
C ILE A 41 8.47 -4.76 -5.89
N ILE A 42 9.47 -4.80 -5.01
CA ILE A 42 9.80 -6.00 -4.24
C ILE A 42 8.64 -6.37 -3.32
N GLU A 43 8.09 -5.39 -2.60
CA GLU A 43 7.02 -5.60 -1.64
C GLU A 43 5.74 -6.06 -2.32
N GLU A 44 5.26 -5.40 -3.37
CA GLU A 44 3.99 -5.80 -3.99
C GLU A 44 4.13 -7.11 -4.79
N LEU A 45 5.29 -7.41 -5.37
CA LEU A 45 5.54 -8.74 -5.97
C LEU A 45 5.45 -9.85 -4.92
N PHE A 46 6.02 -9.64 -3.73
CA PHE A 46 5.97 -10.62 -2.66
C PHE A 46 4.58 -10.71 -2.00
N PHE A 47 4.04 -9.59 -1.52
CA PHE A 47 2.80 -9.58 -0.75
C PHE A 47 1.56 -9.80 -1.62
N ARG A 48 1.47 -9.21 -2.82
CA ARG A 48 0.31 -9.40 -3.72
C ARG A 48 0.54 -10.52 -4.71
N GLY A 49 1.64 -10.40 -5.46
CA GLY A 49 1.96 -11.29 -6.57
C GLY A 49 2.19 -12.74 -6.14
N PHE A 50 2.71 -12.93 -4.93
CA PHE A 50 2.91 -14.25 -4.34
C PHE A 50 1.93 -14.53 -3.19
N LEU A 51 2.06 -13.86 -2.04
CA LEU A 51 1.38 -14.28 -0.81
C LEU A 51 -0.15 -14.18 -0.89
N GLN A 52 -0.70 -13.02 -1.26
CA GLN A 52 -2.15 -12.84 -1.41
C GLN A 52 -2.70 -13.74 -2.51
N ARG A 53 -1.99 -13.89 -3.62
CA ARG A 53 -2.36 -14.80 -4.72
C ARG A 53 -2.46 -16.25 -4.25
N GLU A 54 -1.42 -16.78 -3.60
CA GLU A 54 -1.40 -18.17 -3.14
C GLU A 54 -2.44 -18.42 -2.04
N LEU A 55 -2.69 -17.44 -1.17
CA LEU A 55 -3.78 -17.53 -0.19
C LEU A 55 -5.14 -17.56 -0.87
N LYS A 56 -5.41 -16.68 -1.86
CA LYS A 56 -6.68 -16.69 -2.62
C LYS A 56 -6.94 -18.01 -3.35
N ARG A 57 -5.92 -18.82 -3.66
CA ARG A 57 -6.11 -20.18 -4.22
C ARG A 57 -6.70 -21.17 -3.21
N LYS A 58 -6.72 -20.84 -1.92
CA LYS A 58 -7.33 -21.64 -0.85
C LYS A 58 -8.76 -21.17 -0.58
N ASN A 59 -9.72 -22.11 -0.53
CA ASN A 59 -11.16 -21.81 -0.40
C ASN A 59 -11.54 -20.90 0.77
N PHE A 60 -10.84 -20.99 1.90
CA PHE A 60 -11.12 -20.12 3.06
C PHE A 60 -10.71 -18.67 2.83
N PHE A 61 -9.57 -18.45 2.16
CA PHE A 61 -8.97 -17.13 1.98
C PHE A 61 -9.49 -16.40 0.73
N SER A 62 -10.09 -17.12 -0.22
CA SER A 62 -10.75 -16.56 -1.39
C SER A 62 -12.06 -15.84 -1.06
N LYS A 63 -12.65 -16.12 0.11
CA LYS A 63 -13.92 -15.51 0.53
C LYS A 63 -13.76 -13.99 0.69
N LEU A 64 -14.59 -13.26 -0.05
CA LEU A 64 -14.77 -11.83 0.15
C LEU A 64 -15.62 -11.61 1.41
N ILE A 65 -15.07 -10.87 2.37
CA ILE A 65 -15.80 -10.40 3.55
C ILE A 65 -16.67 -9.20 3.16
N ILE A 66 -16.11 -8.31 2.33
CA ILE A 66 -16.83 -7.15 1.79
C ILE A 66 -16.82 -7.26 0.27
N LYS A 67 -18.02 -7.27 -0.33
CA LYS A 67 -18.20 -7.24 -1.78
C LYS A 67 -19.34 -6.31 -2.13
N ASN A 68 -19.02 -5.10 -2.57
CA ASN A 68 -19.99 -4.17 -3.14
C ASN A 68 -19.37 -3.43 -4.33
N LYS A 69 -20.12 -2.50 -4.95
CA LYS A 69 -19.66 -1.73 -6.12
C LYS A 69 -18.32 -1.00 -5.91
N TYR A 70 -18.00 -0.68 -4.67
CA TYR A 70 -16.87 0.18 -4.28
C TYR A 70 -15.79 -0.51 -3.44
N LEU A 71 -16.07 -1.65 -2.80
CA LEU A 71 -15.15 -2.33 -1.88
C LEU A 71 -15.12 -3.84 -2.13
N PHE A 72 -13.90 -4.38 -2.21
CA PHE A 72 -13.61 -5.79 -2.42
C PHE A 72 -12.50 -6.21 -1.45
N ILE A 73 -12.86 -6.80 -0.31
CA ILE A 73 -11.89 -7.19 0.71
C ILE A 73 -12.03 -8.68 0.98
N SER A 74 -11.00 -9.45 0.63
CA SER A 74 -10.88 -10.87 0.94
C SER A 74 -10.23 -11.11 2.30
N ASN A 75 -10.43 -12.32 2.84
CA ASN A 75 -9.65 -12.84 3.96
C ASN A 75 -8.14 -12.82 3.67
N ALA A 76 -7.74 -13.10 2.43
CA ALA A 76 -6.34 -13.04 2.00
C ALA A 76 -5.77 -11.62 2.16
N ASN A 77 -6.50 -10.60 1.72
CA ASN A 77 -6.09 -9.21 1.84
C ASN A 77 -5.87 -8.81 3.32
N ILE A 78 -6.82 -9.13 4.21
CA ILE A 78 -6.69 -8.79 5.63
C ILE A 78 -5.44 -9.43 6.23
N PHE A 79 -5.25 -10.73 6.01
CA PHE A 79 -4.11 -11.46 6.55
C PHE A 79 -2.77 -10.92 6.02
N VAL A 80 -2.68 -10.68 4.71
CA VAL A 80 -1.47 -10.13 4.07
C VAL A 80 -1.19 -8.72 4.55
N SER A 81 -2.22 -7.88 4.75
CA SER A 81 -2.05 -6.51 5.23
C SER A 81 -1.57 -6.46 6.69
N LEU A 82 -2.03 -7.40 7.53
CA LEU A 82 -1.51 -7.56 8.89
C LEU A 82 -0.04 -8.00 8.88
N LEU A 83 0.32 -8.98 8.05
CA LEU A 83 1.71 -9.42 7.91
C LEU A 83 2.62 -8.31 7.36
N PHE A 84 2.13 -7.51 6.43
CA PHE A 84 2.83 -6.34 5.91
C PHE A 84 3.10 -5.30 7.01
N GLY A 85 2.09 -4.98 7.83
CA GLY A 85 2.30 -4.09 8.99
C GLY A 85 3.29 -4.67 9.99
N LEU A 86 3.21 -5.97 10.28
CA LEU A 86 4.15 -6.65 11.18
C LEU A 86 5.59 -6.66 10.65
N SER A 87 5.81 -6.83 9.34
CA SER A 87 7.16 -6.78 8.77
C SER A 87 7.81 -5.40 8.92
N HIS A 88 7.01 -4.34 9.01
CA HIS A 88 7.51 -2.99 9.25
C HIS A 88 8.05 -2.79 10.67
N LEU A 89 7.69 -3.63 11.66
CA LEU A 89 8.24 -3.57 13.01
C LEU A 89 9.74 -3.89 13.06
N ILE A 90 10.31 -4.51 12.03
CA ILE A 90 11.74 -4.83 11.96
C ILE A 90 12.59 -3.55 11.89
N TYR A 91 12.08 -2.53 11.18
CA TYR A 91 12.83 -1.30 10.88
C TYR A 91 12.12 -0.02 11.32
N ASN A 92 10.85 -0.08 11.73
CA ASN A 92 10.04 1.08 12.10
C ASN A 92 9.38 0.92 13.47
N ASN A 93 8.92 2.05 14.03
CA ASN A 93 8.17 2.05 15.28
C ASN A 93 6.76 1.47 15.13
N ILE A 94 6.14 1.12 16.27
CA ILE A 94 4.81 0.50 16.32
C ILE A 94 3.74 1.36 15.65
N ILE A 95 3.78 2.68 15.82
CA ILE A 95 2.78 3.59 15.26
C ILE A 95 2.81 3.51 13.73
N HIS A 96 4.00 3.62 13.12
CA HIS A 96 4.16 3.51 11.68
C HIS A 96 3.70 2.15 11.18
N SER A 97 4.13 1.06 11.82
CA SER A 97 3.78 -0.32 11.46
C SER A 97 2.27 -0.59 11.51
N VAL A 98 1.54 0.03 12.44
CA VAL A 98 0.07 -0.05 12.49
C VAL A 98 -0.56 0.81 11.38
N LEU A 99 -0.04 2.02 11.16
CA LEU A 99 -0.59 2.94 10.15
C LEU A 99 -0.48 2.38 8.73
N VAL A 100 0.60 1.68 8.39
CA VAL A 100 0.80 1.11 7.04
C VAL A 100 -0.13 -0.06 6.72
N ILE A 101 -0.86 -0.61 7.70
CA ILE A 101 -1.89 -1.63 7.46
C ILE A 101 -3.01 -1.06 6.57
N ILE A 102 -3.38 0.22 6.76
CA ILE A 102 -4.45 0.88 6.00
C ILE A 102 -4.11 0.99 4.50
N PRO A 103 -2.98 1.59 4.07
CA PRO A 103 -2.61 1.60 2.66
C PRO A 103 -2.41 0.19 2.11
N SER A 104 -1.89 -0.75 2.92
CA SER A 104 -1.76 -2.17 2.51
C SER A 104 -3.12 -2.81 2.21
N LEU A 105 -4.16 -2.54 3.01
CA LEU A 105 -5.52 -3.01 2.76
C LEU A 105 -6.09 -2.43 1.47
N ILE A 106 -5.80 -1.16 1.17
CA ILE A 106 -6.22 -0.50 -0.07
C ILE A 106 -5.56 -1.16 -1.27
N LEU A 107 -4.24 -1.41 -1.22
CA LEU A 107 -3.50 -2.11 -2.27
C LEU A 107 -4.04 -3.53 -2.48
N GLY A 108 -4.26 -4.27 -1.40
CA GLY A 108 -4.83 -5.61 -1.48
C GLY A 108 -6.28 -5.62 -1.99
N MET A 109 -7.06 -4.57 -1.77
CA MET A 109 -8.40 -4.43 -2.35
C MET A 109 -8.35 -4.16 -3.86
N ILE A 110 -7.39 -3.35 -4.31
CA ILE A 110 -7.12 -3.12 -5.73
C ILE A 110 -6.71 -4.45 -6.38
N TYR A 111 -5.83 -5.21 -5.73
CA TYR A 111 -5.44 -6.53 -6.18
C TYR A 111 -6.61 -7.52 -6.21
N ASP A 112 -7.48 -7.53 -5.19
CA ASP A 112 -8.66 -8.41 -5.15
C ASP A 112 -9.61 -8.13 -6.32
N LYS A 113 -9.69 -6.89 -6.78
CA LYS A 113 -10.58 -6.47 -7.86
C LYS A 113 -9.98 -6.66 -9.26
N TYR A 114 -8.71 -6.32 -9.44
CA TYR A 114 -8.08 -6.23 -10.77
C TYR A 114 -7.04 -7.33 -11.02
N GLU A 115 -6.60 -8.03 -9.98
CA GLU A 115 -5.55 -9.07 -10.02
C GLU A 115 -4.28 -8.62 -10.76
N ASN A 116 -3.98 -7.32 -10.67
CA ASN A 116 -2.87 -6.68 -11.36
C ASN A 116 -1.88 -6.10 -10.35
N VAL A 117 -0.71 -6.74 -10.23
CA VAL A 117 0.35 -6.31 -9.31
C VAL A 117 0.97 -4.99 -9.74
N ILE A 118 1.07 -4.71 -11.04
CA ILE A 118 1.64 -3.44 -11.56
C ILE A 118 0.81 -2.26 -11.06
N MET A 119 -0.51 -2.40 -11.03
CA MET A 119 -1.40 -1.37 -10.50
C MET A 119 -1.15 -1.10 -9.01
N CYS A 120 -0.82 -2.16 -8.24
CA CYS A 120 -0.47 -2.04 -6.83
C CYS A 120 0.90 -1.37 -6.66
N ILE A 121 1.91 -1.76 -7.45
CA ILE A 121 3.25 -1.15 -7.45
C ILE A 121 3.17 0.36 -7.68
N LEU A 122 2.44 0.79 -8.73
CA LEU A 122 2.31 2.22 -9.06
C LEU A 122 1.58 2.99 -7.96
N LEU A 123 0.53 2.40 -7.37
CA LEU A 123 -0.22 3.06 -6.29
C LEU A 123 0.58 3.11 -4.98
N HIS A 124 1.38 2.08 -4.69
CA HIS A 124 2.28 2.07 -3.54
C HIS A 124 3.38 3.12 -3.70
N ALA A 125 4.05 3.18 -4.86
CA ALA A 125 5.00 4.24 -5.17
C ALA A 125 4.38 5.64 -5.01
N PHE A 126 3.12 5.81 -5.43
CA PHE A 126 2.39 7.05 -5.24
C PHE A 126 2.13 7.38 -3.76
N PHE A 127 1.81 6.38 -2.92
CA PHE A 127 1.68 6.58 -1.47
C PHE A 127 3.02 6.98 -0.83
N ASN A 128 4.14 6.41 -1.29
CA ASN A 128 5.48 6.72 -0.78
C ASN A 128 5.93 8.15 -1.07
N LEU A 129 5.25 8.90 -1.96
CA LEU A 129 5.49 10.34 -2.10
C LEU A 129 5.31 11.10 -0.77
N ASN A 130 4.51 10.56 0.16
CA ASN A 130 4.37 11.09 1.51
C ASN A 130 5.73 11.22 2.23
N ILE A 131 6.72 10.38 1.96
CA ILE A 131 8.02 10.40 2.64
C ILE A 131 8.76 11.72 2.38
N PHE A 132 8.56 12.33 1.22
CA PHE A 132 9.25 13.57 0.81
C PHE A 132 8.57 14.85 1.28
N ILE A 133 7.43 14.74 1.97
CA ILE A 133 6.72 15.86 2.58
C ILE A 133 6.94 15.74 4.10
N GLY A 134 7.32 16.80 4.79
CA GLY A 134 7.49 16.72 6.25
C GLY A 134 8.14 17.93 6.85
#